data_AF-A0A0P0YWS9-F1
#
_entry.id   AF-A0A0P0YWS9-F1
#
_cell.length_a   1.000
_cell.length_b   1.000
_cell.length_c   1.000
_cell.angle_alpha   90.00
_cell.angle_beta   90.00
_cell.angle_gamma   90.00
#
_symmetry.space_group_name_H-M   'P 1'
#
loop_
_entity.id
_entity.type
_entity.pdbx_description
1 polymer ?
#
loop_
_entity_poly.entity_id
_entity_poly.type
_entity_poly.pdbx_seq_one_letter_code
_entity_poly.pdbx_strand_id
1 'polypeptide(L)'
;MRLAANDAALAAAGPFITVEAVPVPEAAAFGMRLAILAKAARERGCEWLFHTPPQETPSPEALDRAALASLHYDIIFGALATGAPPALWRPSRLAFDEAARLPHALLNWWVGETVLARTDTICRLAEAGHLDDVDKVATLFALWLHARTVKLAQPLSERPAEPEPLSAIERTAILARLHLDPARLTVDWGDSRYFLPYTGRNAGIEREQTRGLFFEADELAWLGRRLGPGRVIADIGANTGNHTIFFAGPMQAARVIPFEPLPEAADMLARAVAWNRLANVDLSMLHHGVGARPVVMRAEKSERGGLGATRLVEDVAGDIKVQPLDALLTGPVDFLKIDVEAMEMDVLSGARGVIARNRPAIFIEVAETTAEAFRLWLGENDYGVERVFSDKGHTNLLVLPRAA
;
A
#
# COMPACT_ATOMS: atom_id res chain seq x y z
N MET A 1 5.49 18.09 -34.68
CA MET A 1 5.94 18.69 -33.42
C MET A 1 7.46 18.69 -33.36
N ARG A 2 8.06 19.77 -32.83
CA ARG A 2 9.52 19.85 -32.63
C ARG A 2 9.90 19.24 -31.28
N LEU A 3 10.86 18.31 -31.28
CA LEU A 3 11.35 17.60 -30.10
C LEU A 3 12.81 17.96 -29.85
N ALA A 4 13.17 18.26 -28.61
CA ALA A 4 14.56 18.26 -28.16
C ALA A 4 14.89 16.90 -27.53
N ALA A 5 16.09 16.37 -27.78
CA ALA A 5 16.56 15.16 -27.13
C ALA A 5 18.02 15.28 -26.72
N ASN A 6 18.39 14.64 -25.62
CA ASN A 6 19.77 14.64 -25.15
C ASN A 6 20.59 13.44 -25.63
N ASP A 7 19.96 12.50 -26.33
CA ASP A 7 20.60 11.36 -26.97
C ASP A 7 20.49 11.51 -28.50
N ALA A 8 21.64 11.47 -29.18
CA ALA A 8 21.72 11.61 -30.63
C ALA A 8 21.20 10.38 -31.40
N ALA A 9 21.03 9.24 -30.74
CA ALA A 9 20.49 8.02 -31.34
C ALA A 9 18.96 8.08 -31.54
N LEU A 10 18.26 9.05 -30.93
CA LEU A 10 16.82 9.18 -31.06
C LEU A 10 16.44 9.71 -32.45
N ALA A 11 15.78 8.88 -33.25
CA ALA A 11 15.22 9.28 -34.54
C ALA A 11 13.81 9.86 -34.38
N ALA A 12 13.45 10.81 -35.26
CA ALA A 12 12.09 11.32 -35.39
C ALA A 12 11.13 10.19 -35.81
N ALA A 13 9.97 10.09 -35.14
CA ALA A 13 8.92 9.15 -35.49
C ALA A 13 7.54 9.66 -35.02
N GLY A 14 6.47 9.07 -35.53
CA GLY A 14 5.09 9.48 -35.23
C GLY A 14 4.83 10.98 -35.43
N PRO A 15 4.31 11.72 -34.43
CA PRO A 15 4.00 13.15 -34.54
C PRO A 15 5.23 14.07 -34.40
N PHE A 16 6.41 13.52 -34.08
CA PHE A 16 7.65 14.27 -33.87
C PHE A 16 8.43 14.31 -35.18
N ILE A 17 8.46 15.48 -35.82
CA ILE A 17 8.96 15.64 -37.20
C ILE A 17 10.43 16.07 -37.25
N THR A 18 10.95 16.61 -36.15
CA THR A 18 12.35 17.02 -36.01
C THR A 18 12.82 16.72 -34.59
N VAL A 19 14.05 16.18 -34.48
CA VAL A 19 14.74 15.98 -33.20
C VAL A 19 15.97 16.88 -33.17
N GLU A 20 16.05 17.76 -32.18
CA GLU A 20 17.17 18.65 -31.96
C GLU A 20 18.00 18.20 -30.76
N ALA A 21 19.30 18.02 -30.96
CA ALA A 21 20.20 17.66 -29.88
C ALA A 21 20.38 18.80 -28.88
N VAL A 22 20.15 18.52 -27.60
CA VAL A 22 20.44 19.41 -26.47
C VAL A 22 21.46 18.76 -25.54
N PRO A 23 22.53 19.47 -25.14
CA PRO A 23 23.57 18.89 -24.28
C PRO A 23 23.02 18.60 -22.89
N VAL A 24 23.44 17.47 -22.31
CA VAL A 24 23.15 17.13 -20.91
C VAL A 24 24.08 17.94 -20.00
N PRO A 25 23.56 18.68 -19.00
CA PRO A 25 24.41 19.27 -17.98
C PRO A 25 25.06 18.17 -17.11
N GLU A 26 26.37 18.27 -16.86
CA GLU A 26 27.08 17.33 -15.97
C GLU A 26 26.56 17.45 -14.52
N ALA A 27 26.44 16.29 -13.84
CA ALA A 27 26.29 16.17 -12.39
C ALA A 27 25.13 16.91 -11.68
N ALA A 28 23.99 17.14 -12.35
CA ALA A 28 22.77 17.67 -11.70
C ALA A 28 21.84 16.54 -11.24
N ALA A 29 21.04 16.71 -10.18
CA ALA A 29 19.96 15.79 -9.81
C ALA A 29 18.89 15.68 -10.92
N PHE A 30 18.07 14.61 -10.91
CA PHE A 30 17.08 14.33 -11.96
C PHE A 30 16.17 15.53 -12.28
N GLY A 31 15.54 16.13 -11.26
CA GLY A 31 14.68 17.31 -11.45
C GLY A 31 15.41 18.49 -12.09
N MET A 32 16.61 18.80 -11.60
CA MET A 32 17.41 19.91 -12.14
C MET A 32 17.89 19.65 -13.57
N ARG A 33 18.24 18.40 -13.93
CA ARG A 33 18.53 18.01 -15.32
C ARG A 33 17.33 18.30 -16.22
N LEU A 34 16.13 17.87 -15.82
CA LEU A 34 14.90 18.14 -16.59
C LEU A 34 14.64 19.64 -16.75
N ALA A 35 14.79 20.43 -15.69
CA ALA A 35 14.60 21.88 -15.74
C ALA A 35 15.55 22.57 -16.73
N ILE A 36 16.84 22.22 -16.70
CA ILE A 36 17.86 22.78 -17.61
C ILE A 36 17.56 22.39 -19.06
N LEU A 37 17.30 21.11 -19.30
CA LEU A 37 17.00 20.59 -20.64
C LEU A 37 15.72 21.22 -21.22
N ALA A 38 14.67 21.37 -20.40
CA ALA A 38 13.43 22.00 -20.83
C ALA A 38 13.63 23.48 -21.16
N LYS A 39 14.41 24.21 -20.37
CA LYS A 39 14.75 25.61 -20.69
C LYS A 39 15.47 25.71 -22.04
N ALA A 40 16.47 24.87 -22.29
CA ALA A 40 17.18 24.83 -23.57
C ALA A 40 16.28 24.43 -24.75
N ALA A 41 15.37 23.47 -24.53
CA ALA A 41 14.37 23.08 -25.52
C ALA A 41 13.41 24.25 -25.85
N ARG A 42 12.98 25.00 -24.82
CA ARG A 42 12.09 26.16 -24.95
C ARG A 42 12.73 27.27 -25.78
N GLU A 43 13.99 27.60 -25.50
CA GLU A 43 14.77 28.60 -26.24
C GLU A 43 14.94 28.25 -27.73
N ARG A 44 14.92 26.95 -28.06
CA ARG A 44 14.98 26.44 -29.44
C ARG A 44 13.61 26.32 -30.11
N GLY A 45 12.51 26.55 -29.38
CA GLY A 45 11.15 26.38 -29.87
C GLY A 45 10.73 24.91 -30.03
N CYS A 46 11.32 24.00 -29.24
CA CYS A 46 10.90 22.61 -29.15
C CYS A 46 9.72 22.46 -28.18
N GLU A 47 8.61 21.90 -28.65
CA GLU A 47 7.38 21.69 -27.88
C GLU A 47 7.51 20.54 -26.87
N TRP A 48 8.41 19.60 -27.16
CA TRP A 48 8.67 18.42 -26.35
C TRP A 48 10.16 18.25 -26.05
N LEU A 49 10.44 17.55 -24.96
CA LEU A 49 11.75 17.11 -24.53
C LEU A 49 11.72 15.59 -24.32
N PHE A 50 12.67 14.86 -24.90
CA PHE A 50 12.97 13.47 -24.58
C PHE A 50 14.29 13.42 -23.79
N HIS A 51 14.21 13.02 -22.53
CA HIS A 51 15.38 12.82 -21.68
C HIS A 51 15.66 11.32 -21.51
N THR A 52 16.94 10.94 -21.67
CA THR A 52 17.49 9.61 -21.35
C THR A 52 18.68 9.76 -20.41
N PRO A 53 18.80 9.02 -19.29
CA PRO A 53 19.96 9.08 -18.41
C PRO A 53 21.18 8.38 -19.06
N PRO A 54 22.43 8.70 -18.65
CA PRO A 54 23.65 8.20 -19.30
C PRO A 54 23.81 6.67 -19.38
N GLN A 55 23.12 5.92 -18.51
CA GLN A 55 23.18 4.46 -18.46
C GLN A 55 22.15 3.78 -19.38
N GLU A 56 21.30 4.55 -20.05
CA GLU A 56 20.23 4.07 -20.91
C GLU A 56 20.37 4.68 -22.31
N THR A 57 19.81 3.99 -23.31
CA THR A 57 19.63 4.51 -24.68
C THR A 57 18.15 4.48 -25.03
N PRO A 58 17.62 5.40 -25.85
CA PRO A 58 16.25 5.33 -26.35
C PRO A 58 15.99 4.01 -27.07
N SER A 59 14.82 3.40 -26.84
CA SER A 59 14.37 2.28 -27.68
C SER A 59 14.12 2.77 -29.11
N PRO A 60 14.39 1.96 -30.15
CA PRO A 60 14.19 2.34 -31.55
C PRO A 60 12.77 2.85 -31.87
N GLU A 61 11.76 2.30 -31.18
CA GLU A 61 10.34 2.63 -31.37
C GLU A 61 9.79 3.57 -30.28
N ALA A 62 10.64 4.18 -29.44
CA ALA A 62 10.20 4.92 -28.25
C ALA A 62 9.13 5.99 -28.57
N LEU A 63 9.35 6.80 -29.61
CA LEU A 63 8.42 7.87 -29.98
C LEU A 63 7.10 7.33 -30.57
N ASP A 64 7.13 6.24 -31.34
CA ASP A 64 5.93 5.60 -31.86
C ASP A 64 5.08 5.02 -30.72
N ARG A 65 5.73 4.36 -29.75
CA ARG A 65 5.06 3.82 -28.55
C ARG A 65 4.43 4.91 -27.69
N ALA A 66 5.06 6.09 -27.64
CA ALA A 66 4.55 7.23 -26.87
C ALA A 66 3.56 8.13 -27.65
N ALA A 67 3.42 7.96 -28.97
CA ALA A 67 2.68 8.86 -29.85
C ALA A 67 1.23 9.08 -29.41
N LEU A 68 0.48 8.00 -29.14
CA LEU A 68 -0.90 8.09 -28.67
C LEU A 68 -1.00 8.77 -27.30
N ALA A 69 -0.09 8.45 -26.37
CA ALA A 69 -0.08 9.06 -25.04
C ALA A 69 0.19 10.58 -25.12
N SER A 70 0.99 11.04 -26.08
CA SER A 70 1.32 12.47 -26.26
C SER A 70 0.13 13.37 -26.59
N LEU A 71 -0.98 12.78 -27.05
CA LEU A 71 -2.23 13.50 -27.30
C LEU A 71 -3.00 13.83 -26.01
N HIS A 72 -2.77 13.06 -24.94
CA HIS A 72 -3.57 13.12 -23.70
C HIS A 72 -2.76 13.56 -22.48
N TYR A 73 -1.46 13.29 -22.48
CA TYR A 73 -0.56 13.52 -21.36
C TYR A 73 0.48 14.58 -21.68
N ASP A 74 0.96 15.23 -20.63
CA ASP A 74 2.05 16.21 -20.70
C ASP A 74 3.40 15.56 -20.41
N ILE A 75 3.41 14.43 -19.68
CA ILE A 75 4.63 13.72 -19.27
C ILE A 75 4.39 12.21 -19.42
N ILE A 76 5.34 11.52 -20.06
CA ILE A 76 5.22 10.12 -20.45
C ILE A 76 6.50 9.39 -20.05
N PHE A 77 6.37 8.43 -19.14
CA PHE A 77 7.41 7.48 -18.76
C PHE A 77 7.20 6.15 -19.47
N GLY A 78 8.30 5.42 -19.67
CA GLY A 78 8.31 4.09 -20.27
C GLY A 78 8.54 2.96 -19.28
N ALA A 79 8.35 1.74 -19.77
CA ALA A 79 9.08 0.60 -19.22
C ALA A 79 10.55 0.63 -19.68
N LEU A 80 11.32 -0.34 -19.20
CA LEU A 80 12.73 -0.55 -19.55
C LEU A 80 12.89 -1.89 -20.23
N ALA A 81 13.72 -1.94 -21.28
CA ALA A 81 14.23 -3.20 -21.80
C ALA A 81 15.68 -3.43 -21.34
N THR A 82 16.00 -4.68 -21.00
CA THR A 82 17.32 -5.07 -20.48
C THR A 82 17.89 -6.26 -21.23
N GLY A 83 19.22 -6.41 -21.19
CA GLY A 83 19.93 -7.56 -21.77
C GLY A 83 20.31 -7.39 -23.25
N ALA A 84 20.85 -8.47 -23.82
CA ALA A 84 21.26 -8.55 -25.22
C ALA A 84 20.84 -9.93 -25.80
N PRO A 85 19.81 -10.02 -26.67
CA PRO A 85 19.03 -8.91 -27.20
C PRO A 85 18.13 -8.25 -26.12
N PRO A 86 17.81 -6.94 -26.25
CA PRO A 86 16.97 -6.25 -25.29
C PRO A 86 15.57 -6.86 -25.21
N ALA A 87 15.09 -7.12 -23.99
CA ALA A 87 13.74 -7.61 -23.72
C ALA A 87 13.10 -6.84 -22.56
N LEU A 88 11.77 -6.74 -22.54
CA LEU A 88 11.03 -6.05 -21.49
C LEU A 88 11.41 -6.57 -20.09
N TRP A 89 11.95 -5.70 -19.27
CA TRP A 89 12.28 -6.03 -17.89
C TRP A 89 11.02 -6.00 -17.04
N ARG A 90 10.58 -7.18 -16.58
CA ARG A 90 9.27 -7.40 -15.96
C ARG A 90 8.93 -6.44 -14.81
N PRO A 91 9.85 -6.04 -13.92
CA PRO A 91 9.56 -5.07 -12.86
C PRO A 91 9.15 -3.68 -13.35
N SER A 92 9.44 -3.33 -14.61
CA SER A 92 9.06 -2.04 -15.21
C SER A 92 7.76 -2.11 -16.03
N ARG A 93 7.06 -3.25 -16.11
CA ARG A 93 5.96 -3.47 -17.06
C ARG A 93 4.61 -2.87 -16.69
N LEU A 94 4.46 -2.27 -15.50
CA LEU A 94 3.16 -1.71 -15.11
C LEU A 94 2.95 -0.34 -15.76
N ALA A 95 1.76 -0.16 -16.33
CA ALA A 95 1.23 1.14 -16.75
C ALA A 95 0.29 1.73 -15.70
N PHE A 96 0.35 3.04 -15.50
CA PHE A 96 -0.55 3.81 -14.63
C PHE A 96 -0.41 5.32 -14.87
N ASP A 97 -1.44 6.08 -14.55
CA ASP A 97 -1.54 7.55 -14.63
C ASP A 97 -2.01 8.17 -13.30
N GLU A 98 -2.70 7.39 -12.45
CA GLU A 98 -3.13 7.81 -11.12
C GLU A 98 -1.94 8.08 -10.17
N ALA A 99 -1.84 9.31 -9.66
CA ALA A 99 -0.80 9.70 -8.68
C ALA A 99 -0.82 8.83 -7.41
N ALA A 100 -2.00 8.35 -6.99
CA ALA A 100 -2.15 7.46 -5.83
C ALA A 100 -1.44 6.11 -6.01
N ARG A 101 -1.14 5.68 -7.24
CA ARG A 101 -0.41 4.44 -7.54
C ARG A 101 1.11 4.62 -7.53
N LEU A 102 1.61 5.85 -7.62
CA LEU A 102 3.04 6.14 -7.69
C LEU A 102 3.83 5.56 -6.50
N PRO A 103 3.40 5.71 -5.22
CA PRO A 103 4.14 5.14 -4.10
C PRO A 103 4.27 3.62 -4.20
N HIS A 104 3.18 2.92 -4.58
CA HIS A 104 3.20 1.48 -4.78
C HIS A 104 4.16 1.09 -5.90
N ALA A 105 4.13 1.84 -7.00
CA ALA A 105 5.01 1.63 -8.12
C ALA A 105 6.48 1.84 -7.77
N LEU A 106 6.83 2.85 -6.98
CA LEU A 106 8.23 3.06 -6.58
C LEU A 106 8.73 2.00 -5.59
N LEU A 107 7.85 1.47 -4.72
CA LEU A 107 8.24 0.48 -3.72
C LEU A 107 8.34 -0.96 -4.25
N ASN A 108 7.64 -1.28 -5.35
CA ASN A 108 7.48 -2.66 -5.84
C ASN A 108 7.86 -2.83 -7.32
N TRP A 109 7.88 -1.75 -8.08
CA TRP A 109 8.21 -1.71 -9.50
C TRP A 109 9.30 -0.69 -9.75
N TRP A 110 9.72 -0.63 -11.00
CA TRP A 110 10.73 0.35 -11.40
C TRP A 110 10.11 1.47 -12.22
N VAL A 111 10.46 2.69 -11.82
CA VAL A 111 10.22 3.92 -12.56
C VAL A 111 11.57 4.59 -12.76
N GLY A 112 11.97 4.74 -14.02
CA GLY A 112 13.23 5.30 -14.42
C GLY A 112 13.23 6.82 -14.51
N GLU A 113 14.28 7.34 -15.15
CA GLU A 113 14.42 8.76 -15.45
C GLU A 113 14.17 9.06 -16.94
N THR A 114 14.13 8.04 -17.81
CA THR A 114 13.76 8.23 -19.20
C THR A 114 12.32 8.73 -19.31
N VAL A 115 12.16 9.91 -19.92
CA VAL A 115 10.88 10.61 -19.96
C VAL A 115 10.73 11.43 -21.24
N LEU A 116 9.54 11.39 -21.82
CA LEU A 116 9.07 12.30 -22.86
C LEU A 116 8.11 13.31 -22.21
N ALA A 117 8.43 14.59 -22.23
CA ALA A 117 7.66 15.62 -21.54
C ALA A 117 7.44 16.87 -22.40
N ARG A 118 6.29 17.54 -22.21
CA ARG A 118 6.05 18.86 -22.78
C ARG A 118 7.00 19.86 -22.14
N THR A 119 7.72 20.57 -22.99
CA THR A 119 8.72 21.56 -22.59
C THR A 119 8.15 22.58 -21.63
N ASP A 120 7.01 23.19 -21.98
CA ASP A 120 6.36 24.21 -21.17
C ASP A 120 5.88 23.67 -19.81
N THR A 121 5.46 22.41 -19.75
CA THR A 121 5.05 21.80 -18.49
C THR A 121 6.23 21.67 -17.53
N ILE A 122 7.38 21.15 -18.01
CA ILE A 122 8.59 21.06 -17.17
C ILE A 122 9.08 22.44 -16.75
N CYS A 123 9.07 23.44 -17.64
CA CYS A 123 9.44 24.81 -17.29
C CYS A 123 8.54 25.40 -16.20
N ARG A 124 7.22 25.22 -16.28
CA ARG A 124 6.29 25.70 -15.22
C ARG A 124 6.55 25.03 -13.88
N LEU A 125 6.85 23.72 -13.88
CA LEU A 125 7.18 23.00 -12.65
C LEU A 125 8.50 23.50 -12.03
N ALA A 126 9.51 23.75 -12.86
CA ALA A 126 10.77 24.35 -12.42
C ALA A 126 10.55 25.77 -11.86
N GLU A 127 9.81 26.63 -12.56
CA GLU A 127 9.49 28.00 -12.14
C GLU A 127 8.69 28.03 -10.82
N ALA A 128 7.91 26.98 -10.53
CA ALA A 128 7.22 26.79 -9.26
C ALA A 128 8.09 26.16 -8.16
N GLY A 129 9.38 25.89 -8.42
CA GLY A 129 10.32 25.32 -7.46
C GLY A 129 10.15 23.81 -7.21
N HIS A 130 9.38 23.10 -8.04
CA HIS A 130 9.11 21.68 -7.85
C HIS A 130 10.28 20.77 -8.27
N LEU A 131 11.30 21.31 -8.95
CA LEU A 131 12.41 20.55 -9.53
C LEU A 131 13.80 20.94 -8.96
N ASP A 132 13.85 21.85 -7.98
CA ASP A 132 15.09 22.46 -7.47
C ASP A 132 15.81 21.60 -6.42
N ASP A 133 16.98 21.07 -6.76
CA ASP A 133 17.85 20.25 -5.87
C ASP A 133 17.13 19.17 -5.05
N VAL A 134 16.08 18.61 -5.64
CA VAL A 134 15.28 17.55 -5.04
C VAL A 134 15.76 16.17 -5.51
N ASP A 135 15.61 15.18 -4.65
CA ASP A 135 15.89 13.79 -5.02
C ASP A 135 14.95 13.28 -6.13
N LYS A 136 15.29 12.12 -6.71
CA LYS A 136 14.50 11.48 -7.76
C LYS A 136 13.05 11.23 -7.33
N VAL A 137 12.83 10.78 -6.09
CA VAL A 137 11.51 10.46 -5.57
C VAL A 137 10.63 11.71 -5.53
N ALA A 138 11.13 12.78 -4.94
CA ALA A 138 10.47 14.08 -4.86
C ALA A 138 10.11 14.62 -6.25
N THR A 139 11.04 14.51 -7.20
CA THR A 139 10.80 14.87 -8.60
C THR A 139 9.61 14.09 -9.14
N LEU A 140 9.63 12.75 -9.05
CA LEU A 140 8.55 11.91 -9.58
C LEU A 140 7.20 12.24 -8.94
N PHE A 141 7.14 12.49 -7.63
CA PHE A 141 5.90 12.93 -6.98
C PHE A 141 5.41 14.26 -7.56
N ALA A 142 6.28 15.25 -7.73
CA ALA A 142 5.90 16.53 -8.31
C ALA A 142 5.33 16.38 -9.74
N LEU A 143 5.94 15.54 -10.57
CA LEU A 143 5.45 15.30 -11.93
C LEU A 143 4.04 14.70 -11.95
N TRP A 144 3.75 13.73 -11.08
CA TRP A 144 2.41 13.13 -10.99
C TRP A 144 1.36 14.02 -10.32
N LEU A 145 1.76 14.86 -9.36
CA LEU A 145 0.83 15.72 -8.63
C LEU A 145 0.45 16.99 -9.40
N HIS A 146 1.33 17.48 -10.26
CA HIS A 146 1.19 18.81 -10.89
C HIS A 146 1.13 18.77 -12.43
N ALA A 147 1.14 17.59 -13.04
CA ALA A 147 0.97 17.44 -14.49
C ALA A 147 0.20 16.16 -14.84
N ARG A 148 -0.37 16.14 -16.06
CA ARG A 148 -0.97 14.92 -16.61
C ARG A 148 0.15 13.96 -16.99
N THR A 149 0.45 13.03 -16.10
CA THR A 149 1.58 12.13 -16.22
C THR A 149 1.11 10.69 -16.37
N VAL A 150 1.72 9.95 -17.29
CA VAL A 150 1.46 8.52 -17.48
C VAL A 150 2.76 7.74 -17.52
N LYS A 151 2.74 6.53 -17.00
CA LYS A 151 3.74 5.51 -17.26
C LYS A 151 3.16 4.44 -18.17
N LEU A 152 3.87 4.10 -19.24
CA LEU A 152 3.51 3.05 -20.19
C LEU A 152 4.12 1.69 -19.77
N ALA A 153 3.49 0.61 -20.23
CA ALA A 153 3.98 -0.76 -20.09
C ALA A 153 5.05 -1.12 -21.16
N GLN A 154 5.16 -0.31 -22.21
CA GLN A 154 6.07 -0.52 -23.32
C GLN A 154 7.41 0.19 -23.06
N PRO A 155 8.55 -0.39 -23.51
CA PRO A 155 9.84 0.22 -23.22
C PRO A 155 10.04 1.51 -24.03
N LEU A 156 10.52 2.55 -23.36
CA LEU A 156 11.01 3.78 -24.03
C LEU A 156 12.54 3.87 -24.03
N SER A 157 13.20 3.06 -23.20
CA SER A 157 14.64 2.97 -23.13
C SER A 157 15.12 1.53 -22.93
N GLU A 158 16.41 1.36 -23.20
CA GLU A 158 17.16 0.12 -23.11
C GLU A 158 18.44 0.33 -22.31
N ARG A 159 18.87 -0.69 -21.54
CA ARG A 159 20.20 -0.74 -20.92
C ARG A 159 20.72 -2.18 -20.85
N PRO A 160 22.04 -2.42 -20.86
CA PRO A 160 22.59 -3.78 -20.91
C PRO A 160 22.31 -4.61 -19.65
N ALA A 161 22.29 -3.98 -18.48
CA ALA A 161 22.11 -4.65 -17.18
C ALA A 161 20.84 -4.19 -16.48
N GLU A 162 20.25 -5.04 -15.64
CA GLU A 162 19.11 -4.64 -14.80
C GLU A 162 19.49 -3.46 -13.88
N PRO A 163 18.58 -2.50 -13.65
CA PRO A 163 18.85 -1.39 -12.76
C PRO A 163 18.85 -1.86 -11.30
N GLU A 164 19.53 -1.09 -10.48
CA GLU A 164 19.61 -1.29 -9.05
C GLU A 164 18.21 -1.13 -8.41
N PRO A 165 17.89 -1.92 -7.37
CA PRO A 165 16.71 -1.67 -6.56
C PRO A 165 16.73 -0.27 -5.96
N LEU A 166 15.55 0.20 -5.58
CA LEU A 166 15.37 1.44 -4.83
C LEU A 166 16.29 1.47 -3.60
N SER A 167 17.04 2.56 -3.41
CA SER A 167 17.93 2.69 -2.26
C SER A 167 17.15 2.77 -0.93
N ALA A 168 17.82 2.48 0.18
CA ALA A 168 17.20 2.58 1.52
C ALA A 168 16.73 4.01 1.85
N ILE A 169 17.45 5.02 1.35
CA ILE A 169 17.11 6.44 1.53
C ILE A 169 15.83 6.76 0.75
N GLU A 170 15.76 6.40 -0.53
CA GLU A 170 14.57 6.64 -1.36
C GLU A 170 13.35 5.88 -0.81
N ARG A 171 13.53 4.62 -0.38
CA ARG A 171 12.47 3.84 0.27
C ARG A 171 11.95 4.55 1.51
N THR A 172 12.84 5.04 2.36
CA THR A 172 12.48 5.80 3.56
C THR A 172 11.74 7.09 3.22
N ALA A 173 12.19 7.80 2.18
CA ALA A 173 11.56 9.03 1.71
C ALA A 173 10.13 8.82 1.15
N ILE A 174 9.85 7.66 0.54
CA ILE A 174 8.50 7.29 0.10
C ILE A 174 7.61 6.95 1.30
N LEU A 175 8.11 6.12 2.22
CA LEU A 175 7.35 5.72 3.41
C LEU A 175 7.03 6.92 4.32
N ALA A 176 7.95 7.88 4.44
CA ALA A 176 7.71 9.12 5.18
C ALA A 176 6.59 9.97 4.55
N ARG A 177 6.51 10.02 3.21
CA ARG A 177 5.41 10.69 2.51
C ARG A 177 4.08 10.00 2.76
N LEU A 178 4.04 8.66 2.64
CA LEU A 178 2.84 7.88 2.91
C LEU A 178 2.35 7.98 4.35
N HIS A 179 3.25 8.19 5.31
CA HIS A 179 2.86 8.43 6.69
C HIS A 179 2.12 9.78 6.86
N LEU A 180 2.58 10.83 6.18
CA LEU A 180 1.95 12.15 6.21
C LEU A 180 0.63 12.16 5.43
N ASP A 181 0.70 11.71 4.17
CA ASP A 181 -0.41 11.67 3.21
C ASP A 181 -0.52 10.26 2.58
N PRO A 182 -1.27 9.35 3.20
CA PRO A 182 -1.39 7.98 2.74
C PRO A 182 -2.20 7.93 1.44
N ALA A 183 -1.71 7.12 0.50
CA ALA A 183 -2.45 6.86 -0.72
C ALA A 183 -3.74 6.06 -0.41
N ARG A 184 -4.79 6.39 -1.16
CA ARG A 184 -6.13 5.82 -0.98
C ARG A 184 -6.37 4.76 -2.05
N LEU A 185 -6.31 3.48 -1.67
CA LEU A 185 -6.67 2.38 -2.55
C LEU A 185 -8.19 2.26 -2.61
N THR A 186 -8.68 1.91 -3.79
CA THR A 186 -10.11 1.73 -4.04
C THR A 186 -10.40 0.24 -4.14
N VAL A 187 -11.38 -0.22 -3.37
CA VAL A 187 -11.89 -1.60 -3.39
C VAL A 187 -13.39 -1.55 -3.63
N ASP A 188 -13.86 -2.22 -4.67
CA ASP A 188 -15.27 -2.28 -5.00
C ASP A 188 -15.87 -3.59 -4.43
N TRP A 189 -17.03 -3.49 -3.77
CA TRP A 189 -17.75 -4.64 -3.21
C TRP A 189 -19.25 -4.51 -3.47
N GLY A 190 -19.79 -5.39 -4.31
CA GLY A 190 -21.12 -5.21 -4.87
C GLY A 190 -21.22 -3.87 -5.60
N ASP A 191 -22.25 -3.09 -5.30
CA ASP A 191 -22.46 -1.75 -5.89
C ASP A 191 -21.80 -0.62 -5.09
N SER A 192 -21.05 -0.95 -4.04
CA SER A 192 -20.41 0.03 -3.14
C SER A 192 -18.90 0.08 -3.32
N ARG A 193 -18.35 1.27 -3.09
CA ARG A 193 -16.92 1.54 -3.17
C ARG A 193 -16.37 1.86 -1.79
N TYR A 194 -15.29 1.17 -1.44
CA TYR A 194 -14.57 1.33 -0.20
C TYR A 194 -13.13 1.78 -0.44
N PHE A 195 -12.54 2.33 0.60
CA PHE A 195 -11.23 2.93 0.53
C PHE A 195 -10.33 2.45 1.66
N LEU A 196 -9.14 1.98 1.31
CA LEU A 196 -8.17 1.41 2.24
C LEU A 196 -6.83 2.15 2.11
N PRO A 197 -6.09 2.31 3.21
CA PRO A 197 -4.82 3.03 3.20
C PRO A 197 -3.73 2.17 2.59
N TYR A 198 -2.92 2.79 1.73
CA TYR A 198 -1.64 2.23 1.28
C TYR A 198 -0.51 2.87 2.07
N THR A 199 0.16 2.09 2.90
CA THR A 199 1.27 2.51 3.75
C THR A 199 2.63 2.10 3.20
N GLY A 200 2.66 1.11 2.29
CA GLY A 200 3.90 0.50 1.81
C GLY A 200 4.58 -0.42 2.83
N ARG A 201 3.93 -0.65 3.97
CA ARG A 201 4.42 -1.46 5.11
C ARG A 201 3.62 -2.74 5.32
N ASN A 202 2.56 -2.97 4.55
CA ASN A 202 1.68 -4.12 4.69
C ASN A 202 1.64 -4.91 3.37
N ALA A 203 2.80 -5.36 2.89
CA ALA A 203 2.94 -5.90 1.53
C ALA A 203 1.96 -7.03 1.17
N GLY A 204 1.62 -7.92 2.12
CA GLY A 204 0.63 -8.99 1.91
C GLY A 204 -0.78 -8.45 1.68
N ILE A 205 -1.26 -7.62 2.62
CA ILE A 205 -2.59 -7.00 2.59
C ILE A 205 -2.71 -6.04 1.40
N GLU A 206 -1.76 -5.12 1.26
CA GLU A 206 -1.80 -4.04 0.28
C GLU A 206 -1.69 -4.56 -1.15
N ARG A 207 -1.05 -5.72 -1.38
CA ARG A 207 -1.00 -6.34 -2.71
C ARG A 207 -2.37 -6.75 -3.22
N GLU A 208 -3.27 -7.21 -2.35
CA GLU A 208 -4.64 -7.53 -2.77
C GLU A 208 -5.46 -6.25 -2.95
N GLN A 209 -5.26 -5.27 -2.07
CA GLN A 209 -5.93 -3.96 -2.16
C GLN A 209 -5.56 -3.19 -3.43
N THR A 210 -4.33 -3.28 -3.93
CA THR A 210 -3.93 -2.66 -5.21
C THR A 210 -4.56 -3.33 -6.42
N ARG A 211 -5.11 -4.55 -6.26
CA ARG A 211 -5.93 -5.25 -7.26
C ARG A 211 -7.43 -4.91 -7.13
N GLY A 212 -7.79 -4.03 -6.20
CA GLY A 212 -9.17 -3.64 -5.93
C GLY A 212 -9.94 -4.66 -5.09
N LEU A 213 -9.25 -5.47 -4.28
CA LEU A 213 -9.85 -6.50 -3.44
C LEU A 213 -9.57 -6.23 -1.96
N PHE A 214 -10.50 -6.61 -1.07
CA PHE A 214 -10.16 -6.77 0.34
C PHE A 214 -9.12 -7.89 0.49
N PHE A 215 -8.22 -7.77 1.46
CA PHE A 215 -7.40 -8.90 1.88
C PHE A 215 -8.32 -9.98 2.47
N GLU A 216 -8.06 -11.24 2.14
CA GLU A 216 -8.91 -12.39 2.48
C GLU A 216 -10.38 -12.26 1.99
N ALA A 217 -10.59 -11.65 0.81
CA ALA A 217 -11.92 -11.37 0.27
C ALA A 217 -12.90 -12.57 0.31
N ASP A 218 -12.43 -13.78 0.00
CA ASP A 218 -13.26 -14.99 0.01
C ASP A 218 -13.67 -15.41 1.44
N GLU A 219 -12.76 -15.28 2.40
CA GLU A 219 -13.02 -15.57 3.82
C GLU A 219 -14.00 -14.57 4.39
N LEU A 220 -13.76 -13.28 4.14
CA LEU A 220 -14.65 -12.18 4.48
C LEU A 220 -16.05 -12.36 3.87
N ALA A 221 -16.14 -12.76 2.59
CA ALA A 221 -17.41 -13.06 1.93
C ALA A 221 -18.18 -14.16 2.68
N TRP A 222 -17.46 -15.21 3.09
CA TRP A 222 -18.04 -16.34 3.80
C TRP A 222 -18.50 -15.94 5.21
N LEU A 223 -17.66 -15.21 5.96
CA LEU A 223 -17.98 -14.69 7.29
C LEU A 223 -19.20 -13.77 7.24
N GLY A 224 -19.24 -12.83 6.29
CA GLY A 224 -20.36 -11.90 6.12
C GLY A 224 -21.69 -12.63 5.88
N ARG A 225 -21.69 -13.68 5.03
CA ARG A 225 -22.89 -14.52 4.83
C ARG A 225 -23.27 -15.31 6.08
N ARG A 226 -22.28 -15.82 6.82
CA ARG A 226 -22.51 -16.68 7.99
C ARG A 226 -23.01 -15.91 9.22
N LEU A 227 -22.52 -14.70 9.42
CA LEU A 227 -22.83 -13.86 10.59
C LEU A 227 -24.05 -12.97 10.34
N GLY A 228 -24.21 -12.47 9.11
CA GLY A 228 -25.25 -11.51 8.73
C GLY A 228 -25.02 -10.10 9.28
N PRO A 229 -25.88 -9.14 8.93
CA PRO A 229 -25.78 -7.76 9.40
C PRO A 229 -26.18 -7.60 10.87
N GLY A 230 -25.96 -6.41 11.42
CA GLY A 230 -26.50 -6.03 12.74
C GLY A 230 -25.74 -6.58 13.94
N ARG A 231 -24.52 -7.11 13.74
CA ARG A 231 -23.66 -7.64 14.81
C ARG A 231 -22.87 -6.56 15.53
N VAL A 232 -22.60 -6.76 16.83
CA VAL A 232 -21.57 -6.03 17.57
C VAL A 232 -20.28 -6.82 17.53
N ILE A 233 -19.24 -6.21 16.96
CA ILE A 233 -17.98 -6.88 16.62
C ILE A 233 -16.84 -6.24 17.39
N ALA A 234 -16.01 -7.06 18.03
CA ALA A 234 -14.69 -6.66 18.52
C ALA A 234 -13.63 -7.20 17.55
N ASP A 235 -12.83 -6.31 16.96
CA ASP A 235 -11.77 -6.61 15.99
C ASP A 235 -10.42 -6.43 16.68
N ILE A 236 -9.86 -7.52 17.21
CA ILE A 236 -8.59 -7.53 17.95
C ILE A 236 -7.44 -7.73 16.96
N GLY A 237 -6.50 -6.78 16.94
CA GLY A 237 -5.44 -6.70 15.94
C GLY A 237 -5.97 -6.17 14.61
N ALA A 238 -6.67 -5.04 14.66
CA ALA A 238 -7.37 -4.49 13.51
C ALA A 238 -6.44 -3.98 12.39
N ASN A 239 -5.14 -3.81 12.67
CA ASN A 239 -4.11 -3.34 11.76
C ASN A 239 -4.57 -2.03 11.09
N THR A 240 -4.41 -1.92 9.77
CA THR A 240 -4.82 -0.75 8.97
C THR A 240 -6.31 -0.75 8.59
N GLY A 241 -7.10 -1.67 9.17
CA GLY A 241 -8.56 -1.64 9.11
C GLY A 241 -9.21 -2.47 8.02
N ASN A 242 -8.51 -3.41 7.36
CA ASN A 242 -9.11 -4.24 6.29
C ASN A 242 -10.42 -4.91 6.73
N HIS A 243 -10.38 -5.70 7.81
CA HIS A 243 -11.54 -6.41 8.34
C HIS A 243 -12.53 -5.44 9.01
N THR A 244 -12.05 -4.43 9.75
CA THR A 244 -12.91 -3.38 10.34
C THR A 244 -13.80 -2.71 9.29
N ILE A 245 -13.24 -2.26 8.16
CA ILE A 245 -13.98 -1.62 7.07
C ILE A 245 -14.96 -2.61 6.44
N PHE A 246 -14.54 -3.87 6.22
CA PHE A 246 -15.42 -4.91 5.69
C PHE A 246 -16.62 -5.19 6.61
N PHE A 247 -16.39 -5.31 7.91
CA PHE A 247 -17.43 -5.59 8.90
C PHE A 247 -18.41 -4.42 9.03
N ALA A 248 -17.90 -3.19 9.04
CA ALA A 248 -18.73 -2.01 9.22
C ALA A 248 -19.55 -1.66 7.96
N GLY A 249 -18.93 -1.73 6.77
CA GLY A 249 -19.55 -1.35 5.51
C GLY A 249 -20.24 -2.52 4.80
N PRO A 250 -19.50 -3.39 4.08
CA PRO A 250 -20.04 -4.54 3.36
C PRO A 250 -20.99 -5.45 4.17
N MET A 251 -20.56 -5.87 5.37
CA MET A 251 -21.35 -6.75 6.23
C MET A 251 -22.46 -6.01 6.99
N GLN A 252 -22.38 -4.67 7.10
CA GLN A 252 -23.36 -3.83 7.80
C GLN A 252 -23.55 -4.23 9.27
N ALA A 253 -22.44 -4.39 10.00
CA ALA A 253 -22.45 -4.57 11.45
C ALA A 253 -23.18 -3.41 12.16
N ALA A 254 -23.83 -3.68 13.29
CA ALA A 254 -24.43 -2.64 14.12
C ALA A 254 -23.36 -1.75 14.77
N ARG A 255 -22.24 -2.36 15.18
CA ARG A 255 -21.08 -1.67 15.75
C ARG A 255 -19.82 -2.50 15.54
N VAL A 256 -18.71 -1.86 15.19
CA VAL A 256 -17.37 -2.48 15.15
C VAL A 256 -16.44 -1.72 16.10
N ILE A 257 -15.73 -2.44 16.96
CA ILE A 257 -14.83 -1.90 17.97
C ILE A 257 -13.41 -2.44 17.67
N PRO A 258 -12.61 -1.72 16.87
CA PRO A 258 -11.24 -2.11 16.57
C PRO A 258 -10.28 -1.85 17.73
N PHE A 259 -9.38 -2.80 17.94
CA PHE A 259 -8.22 -2.71 18.83
C PHE A 259 -6.96 -2.85 17.98
N GLU A 260 -6.18 -1.77 17.92
CA GLU A 260 -4.88 -1.76 17.24
C GLU A 260 -3.88 -1.00 18.11
N PRO A 261 -2.90 -1.69 18.72
CA PRO A 261 -1.94 -1.06 19.62
C PRO A 261 -0.90 -0.19 18.91
N LEU A 262 -0.55 -0.48 17.65
CA LEU A 262 0.50 0.24 16.94
C LEU A 262 -0.02 1.60 16.47
N PRO A 263 0.57 2.73 16.94
CA PRO A 263 0.06 4.06 16.59
C PRO A 263 -0.06 4.30 15.08
N GLU A 264 0.94 3.87 14.30
CA GLU A 264 0.93 4.04 12.84
C GLU A 264 -0.25 3.30 12.18
N ALA A 265 -0.56 2.07 12.61
CA ALA A 265 -1.67 1.30 12.05
C ALA A 265 -3.03 1.84 12.52
N ALA A 266 -3.15 2.20 13.80
CA ALA A 266 -4.35 2.80 14.39
C ALA A 266 -4.72 4.12 13.72
N ASP A 267 -3.74 5.00 13.47
CA ASP A 267 -3.95 6.27 12.77
C ASP A 267 -4.46 6.05 11.35
N MET A 268 -3.91 5.05 10.64
CA MET A 268 -4.36 4.69 9.29
C MET A 268 -5.77 4.11 9.29
N LEU A 269 -6.10 3.28 10.28
CA LEU A 269 -7.45 2.74 10.46
C LEU A 269 -8.47 3.86 10.71
N ALA A 270 -8.14 4.83 11.58
CA ALA A 270 -9.00 5.99 11.84
C ALA A 270 -9.25 6.80 10.56
N ARG A 271 -8.21 7.02 9.74
CA ARG A 271 -8.35 7.67 8.42
C ARG A 271 -9.22 6.86 7.47
N ALA A 272 -9.03 5.55 7.42
CA ALA A 272 -9.84 4.65 6.58
C ALA A 272 -11.32 4.73 6.96
N VAL A 273 -11.65 4.72 8.25
CA VAL A 273 -13.02 4.88 8.74
C VAL A 273 -13.62 6.22 8.31
N ALA A 274 -12.85 7.31 8.43
CA ALA A 274 -13.28 8.64 7.98
C ALA A 274 -13.50 8.70 6.45
N TRP A 275 -12.61 8.11 5.65
CA TRP A 275 -12.75 8.06 4.19
C TRP A 275 -14.01 7.32 3.72
N ASN A 276 -14.44 6.32 4.48
CA ASN A 276 -15.62 5.52 4.19
C ASN A 276 -16.89 6.05 4.88
N ARG A 277 -16.78 7.08 5.72
CA ARG A 277 -17.90 7.69 6.47
C ARG A 277 -18.67 6.68 7.34
N LEU A 278 -17.95 5.76 7.96
CA LEU A 278 -18.53 4.67 8.75
C LEU A 278 -18.80 5.12 10.19
N ALA A 279 -20.03 5.54 10.47
CA ALA A 279 -20.45 6.02 11.79
C ALA A 279 -20.65 4.89 12.83
N ASN A 280 -20.68 3.64 12.39
CA ASN A 280 -20.83 2.44 13.21
C ASN A 280 -19.49 1.87 13.72
N VAL A 281 -18.38 2.57 13.51
CA VAL A 281 -17.07 2.16 14.05
C VAL A 281 -16.74 2.99 15.28
N ASP A 282 -16.50 2.32 16.41
CA ASP A 282 -16.08 2.94 17.66
C ASP A 282 -14.56 2.89 17.82
N LEU A 283 -13.92 4.03 17.59
CA LEU A 283 -12.47 4.18 17.65
C LEU A 283 -11.93 4.38 19.07
N SER A 284 -12.76 4.32 20.11
CA SER A 284 -12.33 4.56 21.50
C SER A 284 -11.29 3.57 22.03
N MET A 285 -11.17 2.41 21.37
CA MET A 285 -10.24 1.33 21.73
C MET A 285 -8.98 1.28 20.85
N LEU A 286 -8.80 2.23 19.94
CA LEU A 286 -7.53 2.38 19.23
C LEU A 286 -6.38 2.68 20.22
N HIS A 287 -5.18 2.23 19.88
CA HIS A 287 -3.97 2.30 20.73
C HIS A 287 -4.01 1.43 22.00
N HIS A 288 -5.01 0.56 22.14
CA HIS A 288 -5.04 -0.47 23.19
C HIS A 288 -4.68 -1.84 22.62
N GLY A 289 -3.72 -2.50 23.26
CA GLY A 289 -3.48 -3.93 23.06
C GLY A 289 -4.36 -4.76 23.99
N VAL A 290 -4.63 -6.00 23.58
CA VAL A 290 -5.44 -6.96 24.36
C VAL A 290 -4.58 -8.16 24.73
N GLY A 291 -4.69 -8.62 25.98
CA GLY A 291 -3.92 -9.77 26.48
C GLY A 291 -4.40 -10.23 27.86
N ALA A 292 -3.69 -11.16 28.48
CA ALA A 292 -4.17 -11.84 29.69
C ALA A 292 -4.22 -10.95 30.95
N ARG A 293 -3.36 -9.93 31.02
CA ARG A 293 -3.21 -9.04 32.18
C ARG A 293 -2.75 -7.64 31.77
N PRO A 294 -2.91 -6.64 32.64
CA PRO A 294 -2.30 -5.33 32.43
C PRO A 294 -0.77 -5.45 32.33
N VAL A 295 -0.20 -4.97 31.23
CA VAL A 295 1.25 -4.95 31.01
C VAL A 295 1.63 -3.89 29.98
N VAL A 296 2.88 -3.43 30.04
CA VAL A 296 3.47 -2.55 29.04
C VAL A 296 4.37 -3.37 28.13
N MET A 297 4.23 -3.16 26.83
CA MET A 297 4.96 -3.87 25.79
C MET A 297 5.60 -2.89 24.81
N ARG A 298 6.56 -3.39 24.05
CA ARG A 298 7.19 -2.71 22.93
C ARG A 298 6.94 -3.49 21.65
N ALA A 299 6.80 -2.78 20.55
CA ALA A 299 6.79 -3.37 19.22
C ALA A 299 8.18 -3.90 18.84
N GLU A 300 8.25 -5.17 18.46
CA GLU A 300 9.43 -5.81 17.87
C GLU A 300 9.14 -6.16 16.41
N LYS A 301 9.86 -5.50 15.50
CA LYS A 301 9.73 -5.75 14.07
C LYS A 301 10.37 -7.09 13.74
N SER A 302 9.62 -8.00 13.12
CA SER A 302 10.18 -9.24 12.61
C SER A 302 11.17 -9.00 11.48
N GLU A 303 12.05 -9.98 11.23
CA GLU A 303 13.00 -9.97 10.09
C GLU A 303 12.29 -9.86 8.72
N ARG A 304 11.02 -10.27 8.65
CA ARG A 304 10.18 -10.16 7.44
C ARG A 304 9.72 -8.72 7.17
N GLY A 305 9.74 -7.85 8.18
CA GLY A 305 9.41 -6.43 8.11
C GLY A 305 7.93 -6.14 7.81
N GLY A 306 7.42 -5.02 8.33
CA GLY A 306 6.06 -4.55 8.04
C GLY A 306 5.14 -4.49 9.28
N LEU A 307 3.99 -3.82 9.14
CA LEU A 307 3.05 -3.63 10.26
C LEU A 307 2.37 -4.95 10.64
N GLY A 308 1.85 -5.70 9.68
CA GLY A 308 1.22 -7.02 9.89
C GLY A 308 2.17 -8.19 10.12
N ALA A 309 3.38 -7.94 10.63
CA ALA A 309 4.31 -8.98 11.08
C ALA A 309 5.08 -8.53 12.34
N THR A 310 4.54 -7.52 13.04
CA THR A 310 5.16 -6.90 14.22
C THR A 310 4.62 -7.60 15.47
N ARG A 311 5.53 -8.13 16.28
CA ARG A 311 5.19 -8.78 17.55
C ARG A 311 5.25 -7.78 18.69
N LEU A 312 4.51 -8.05 19.77
CA LEU A 312 4.64 -7.31 21.01
C LEU A 312 5.46 -8.14 22.00
N VAL A 313 6.42 -7.50 22.63
CA VAL A 313 7.27 -8.10 23.67
C VAL A 313 7.15 -7.29 24.94
N GLU A 314 7.06 -7.97 26.08
CA GLU A 314 7.03 -7.28 27.39
C GLU A 314 8.30 -6.46 27.58
N ASP A 315 8.11 -5.17 27.88
CA ASP A 315 9.19 -4.22 28.08
C ASP A 315 8.69 -3.13 29.01
N VAL A 316 9.34 -2.97 30.17
CA VAL A 316 8.97 -1.93 31.15
C VAL A 316 9.21 -0.52 30.61
N ALA A 317 10.06 -0.38 29.60
CA ALA A 317 10.31 0.87 28.87
C ALA A 317 9.48 0.97 27.58
N GLY A 318 8.58 0.02 27.33
CA GLY A 318 7.66 0.04 26.21
C GLY A 318 6.63 1.17 26.29
N ASP A 319 5.92 1.39 25.19
CA ASP A 319 4.92 2.44 25.01
C ASP A 319 3.52 1.90 24.70
N ILE A 320 3.39 0.58 24.51
CA ILE A 320 2.13 -0.09 24.19
C ILE A 320 1.50 -0.63 25.46
N LYS A 321 0.28 -0.17 25.76
CA LYS A 321 -0.51 -0.65 26.90
C LYS A 321 -1.37 -1.83 26.48
N VAL A 322 -1.19 -2.96 27.15
CA VAL A 322 -2.00 -4.17 26.97
C VAL A 322 -2.88 -4.37 28.19
N GLN A 323 -4.16 -4.67 27.99
CA GLN A 323 -5.12 -4.93 29.07
C GLN A 323 -6.04 -6.12 28.73
N PRO A 324 -6.64 -6.78 29.74
CA PRO A 324 -7.69 -7.77 29.51
C PRO A 324 -8.88 -7.16 28.77
N LEU A 325 -9.43 -7.88 27.79
CA LEU A 325 -10.64 -7.46 27.08
C LEU A 325 -11.81 -7.25 28.05
N ASP A 326 -11.90 -8.06 29.09
CA ASP A 326 -12.90 -7.93 30.17
C ASP A 326 -12.85 -6.57 30.88
N ALA A 327 -11.68 -5.93 30.93
CA ALA A 327 -11.51 -4.60 31.51
C ALA A 327 -11.86 -3.47 30.51
N LEU A 328 -11.81 -3.75 29.22
CA LEU A 328 -12.04 -2.78 28.14
C LEU A 328 -13.50 -2.78 27.66
N LEU A 329 -14.17 -3.95 27.67
CA LEU A 329 -15.52 -4.12 27.13
C LEU A 329 -16.48 -4.76 28.14
N THR A 330 -17.51 -4.00 28.51
CA THR A 330 -18.61 -4.48 29.36
C THR A 330 -19.90 -4.76 28.58
N GLY A 331 -20.02 -4.23 27.36
CA GLY A 331 -21.19 -4.36 26.49
C GLY A 331 -21.37 -5.73 25.82
N PRO A 332 -22.41 -5.85 24.97
CA PRO A 332 -22.62 -7.04 24.15
C PRO A 332 -21.53 -7.17 23.08
N VAL A 333 -21.14 -8.40 22.77
CA VAL A 333 -20.23 -8.75 21.67
C VAL A 333 -20.78 -10.01 21.02
N ASP A 334 -21.22 -9.92 19.77
CA ASP A 334 -21.75 -11.07 19.01
C ASP A 334 -20.65 -11.83 18.26
N PHE A 335 -19.57 -11.13 17.92
CA PHE A 335 -18.47 -11.66 17.13
C PHE A 335 -17.14 -11.07 17.59
N LEU A 336 -16.15 -11.94 17.78
CA LEU A 336 -14.80 -11.58 18.21
C LEU A 336 -13.81 -12.06 17.14
N LYS A 337 -13.15 -11.13 16.47
CA LYS A 337 -12.04 -11.43 15.57
C LYS A 337 -10.72 -11.26 16.33
N ILE A 338 -9.84 -12.25 16.26
CA ILE A 338 -8.54 -12.28 16.94
C ILE A 338 -7.48 -12.63 15.91
N ASP A 339 -6.66 -11.67 15.54
CA ASP A 339 -5.56 -11.84 14.60
C ASP A 339 -4.41 -11.02 15.17
N VAL A 340 -3.64 -11.70 16.02
CA VAL A 340 -2.56 -11.10 16.81
C VAL A 340 -1.38 -12.04 16.76
N GLU A 341 -0.20 -11.49 16.56
CA GLU A 341 1.03 -12.24 16.29
C GLU A 341 1.50 -13.10 17.49
N ALA A 342 0.94 -14.31 17.62
CA ALA A 342 1.22 -15.30 18.66
C ALA A 342 0.76 -14.96 20.09
N MET A 343 -0.20 -14.04 20.24
CA MET A 343 -0.81 -13.65 21.53
C MET A 343 -2.27 -14.09 21.68
N GLU A 344 -2.77 -14.91 20.77
CA GLU A 344 -4.18 -15.28 20.68
C GLU A 344 -4.68 -15.99 21.95
N MET A 345 -3.84 -16.80 22.59
CA MET A 345 -4.18 -17.45 23.86
C MET A 345 -4.26 -16.45 25.03
N ASP A 346 -3.41 -15.44 25.04
CA ASP A 346 -3.45 -14.37 26.04
C ASP A 346 -4.70 -13.51 25.86
N VAL A 347 -5.08 -13.21 24.62
CA VAL A 347 -6.34 -12.51 24.31
C VAL A 347 -7.52 -13.33 24.80
N LEU A 348 -7.58 -14.64 24.51
CA LEU A 348 -8.66 -15.52 24.97
C LEU A 348 -8.74 -15.57 26.51
N SER A 349 -7.59 -15.61 27.18
CA SER A 349 -7.51 -15.56 28.65
C SER A 349 -8.06 -14.23 29.21
N GLY A 350 -7.68 -13.11 28.60
CA GLY A 350 -8.15 -11.77 28.98
C GLY A 350 -9.61 -11.46 28.59
N ALA A 351 -10.23 -12.31 27.76
CA ALA A 351 -11.60 -12.18 27.27
C ALA A 351 -12.58 -13.18 27.92
N ARG A 352 -12.16 -13.89 28.97
CA ARG A 352 -12.94 -14.98 29.58
C ARG A 352 -14.36 -14.54 29.99
N GLY A 353 -14.51 -13.38 30.62
CA GLY A 353 -15.79 -12.85 31.06
C GLY A 353 -16.68 -12.41 29.89
N VAL A 354 -16.12 -11.76 28.87
CA VAL A 354 -16.80 -11.41 27.61
C VAL A 354 -17.30 -12.67 26.90
N ILE A 355 -16.46 -13.69 26.78
CA ILE A 355 -16.80 -14.95 26.10
C ILE A 355 -17.87 -15.72 26.87
N ALA A 356 -17.74 -15.82 28.20
CA ALA A 356 -18.71 -16.50 29.05
C ALA A 356 -20.10 -15.83 29.02
N ARG A 357 -20.13 -14.49 29.04
CA ARG A 357 -21.38 -13.71 29.06
C ARG A 357 -22.09 -13.70 27.72
N ASN A 358 -21.37 -13.48 26.62
CA ASN A 358 -21.99 -13.20 25.33
C ASN A 358 -22.01 -14.39 24.37
N ARG A 359 -21.19 -15.43 24.62
CA ARG A 359 -21.05 -16.59 23.73
C ARG A 359 -20.85 -16.17 22.25
N PRO A 360 -19.91 -15.26 21.93
CA PRO A 360 -19.75 -14.75 20.57
C PRO A 360 -19.31 -15.85 19.60
N ALA A 361 -19.60 -15.69 18.31
CA ALA A 361 -18.79 -16.37 17.30
C ALA A 361 -17.34 -15.84 17.37
N ILE A 362 -16.33 -16.68 17.16
CA ILE A 362 -14.92 -16.26 17.23
C ILE A 362 -14.21 -16.63 15.94
N PHE A 363 -13.66 -15.64 15.25
CA PHE A 363 -12.75 -15.85 14.13
C PHE A 363 -11.32 -15.56 14.60
N ILE A 364 -10.45 -16.56 14.55
CA ILE A 364 -9.14 -16.49 15.20
C ILE A 364 -8.05 -17.05 14.31
N GLU A 365 -6.98 -16.28 14.09
CA GLU A 365 -5.72 -16.78 13.54
C GLU A 365 -4.95 -17.50 14.66
N VAL A 366 -4.58 -18.75 14.43
CA VAL A 366 -3.85 -19.57 15.39
C VAL A 366 -2.49 -19.95 14.81
N ALA A 367 -1.43 -19.63 15.55
CA ALA A 367 -0.08 -20.03 15.21
C ALA A 367 0.13 -21.54 15.43
N GLU A 368 1.05 -22.14 14.68
CA GLU A 368 1.37 -23.57 14.83
C GLU A 368 1.80 -23.92 16.26
N THR A 369 2.53 -23.00 16.92
CA THR A 369 3.04 -23.16 18.29
C THR A 369 1.97 -23.17 19.38
N THR A 370 0.79 -22.62 19.11
CA THR A 370 -0.33 -22.46 20.07
C THR A 370 -1.52 -23.36 19.73
N ALA A 371 -1.48 -24.04 18.58
CA ALA A 371 -2.58 -24.86 18.08
C ALA A 371 -3.05 -25.96 19.06
N GLU A 372 -2.15 -26.53 19.87
CA GLU A 372 -2.52 -27.50 20.90
C GLU A 372 -3.26 -26.87 22.07
N ALA A 373 -2.74 -25.74 22.58
CA ALA A 373 -3.40 -24.99 23.65
C ALA A 373 -4.80 -24.50 23.21
N PHE A 374 -4.93 -24.05 21.96
CA PHE A 374 -6.22 -23.64 21.41
C PHE A 374 -7.21 -24.81 21.31
N ARG A 375 -6.75 -26.00 20.90
CA ARG A 375 -7.60 -27.21 20.87
C ARG A 375 -8.13 -27.59 22.24
N LEU A 376 -7.32 -27.48 23.29
CA LEU A 376 -7.76 -27.70 24.67
C LEU A 376 -8.77 -26.65 25.11
N TRP A 377 -8.50 -25.37 24.81
CA TRP A 377 -9.38 -24.25 25.13
C TRP A 377 -10.79 -24.42 24.56
N LEU A 378 -10.92 -24.93 23.33
CA LEU A 378 -12.23 -25.22 22.72
C LEU A 378 -13.05 -26.20 23.54
N GLY A 379 -12.44 -27.26 24.07
CA GLY A 379 -13.11 -28.24 24.92
C GLY A 379 -13.53 -27.67 26.27
N GLU A 380 -12.67 -26.88 26.89
CA GLU A 380 -12.93 -26.25 28.20
C GLU A 380 -14.01 -25.18 28.16
N ASN A 381 -14.19 -24.51 27.02
CA ASN A 381 -15.11 -23.36 26.87
C ASN A 381 -16.36 -23.68 26.03
N ASP A 382 -16.55 -24.97 25.71
CA ASP A 382 -17.69 -25.51 24.96
C ASP A 382 -17.87 -24.82 23.59
N TYR A 383 -16.78 -24.80 22.81
CA TYR A 383 -16.75 -24.33 21.43
C TYR A 383 -16.47 -25.49 20.45
N GLY A 384 -16.95 -25.32 19.23
CA GLY A 384 -16.68 -26.21 18.09
C GLY A 384 -16.11 -25.43 16.92
N VAL A 385 -15.25 -26.08 16.14
CA VAL A 385 -14.75 -25.52 14.87
C VAL A 385 -15.84 -25.65 13.82
N GLU A 386 -16.31 -24.53 13.29
CA GLU A 386 -17.28 -24.47 12.19
C GLU A 386 -16.54 -24.51 10.84
N ARG A 387 -15.47 -23.74 10.73
CA ARG A 387 -14.72 -23.59 9.47
C ARG A 387 -13.25 -23.38 9.72
N VAL A 388 -12.43 -23.99 8.88
CA VAL A 388 -10.98 -23.77 8.78
C VAL A 388 -10.69 -23.10 7.45
N PHE A 389 -9.91 -22.04 7.48
CA PHE A 389 -9.30 -21.38 6.34
C PHE A 389 -7.78 -21.53 6.49
N SER A 390 -7.14 -22.22 5.55
CA SER A 390 -5.72 -22.56 5.64
C SER A 390 -4.91 -21.73 4.66
N ASP A 391 -3.93 -20.97 5.15
CA ASP A 391 -2.89 -20.34 4.34
C ASP A 391 -1.49 -20.56 4.95
N LYS A 392 -0.44 -20.11 4.25
CA LYS A 392 1.00 -20.45 4.38
C LYS A 392 1.67 -20.24 5.76
N GLY A 393 1.25 -20.96 6.80
CA GLY A 393 1.93 -21.09 8.10
C GLY A 393 1.09 -20.79 9.33
N HIS A 394 -0.13 -20.25 9.14
CA HIS A 394 -1.09 -19.94 10.20
C HIS A 394 -2.47 -20.43 9.76
N THR A 395 -3.35 -20.70 10.73
CA THR A 395 -4.69 -21.22 10.44
C THR A 395 -5.74 -20.26 10.98
N ASN A 396 -6.56 -19.72 10.09
CA ASN A 396 -7.75 -18.96 10.44
C ASN A 396 -8.89 -19.94 10.74
N LEU A 397 -9.50 -19.84 11.91
CA LEU A 397 -10.63 -20.67 12.31
C LEU A 397 -11.83 -19.81 12.66
N LEU A 398 -13.00 -20.16 12.12
CA LEU A 398 -14.26 -19.75 12.74
C LEU A 398 -14.68 -20.85 13.72
N VAL A 399 -14.87 -20.46 14.98
CA VAL A 399 -15.40 -21.32 16.03
C VAL A 399 -16.69 -20.73 16.61
N LEU A 400 -17.61 -21.61 16.98
CA LEU A 400 -18.93 -21.26 17.48
C LEU A 400 -19.18 -21.96 18.82
N PRO A 401 -20.00 -21.36 19.71
CA PRO A 401 -20.53 -22.09 20.85
C PRO A 401 -21.16 -23.40 20.40
N ARG A 402 -20.87 -24.49 21.10
CA ARG A 402 -21.70 -25.68 20.94
C ARG A 402 -23.09 -25.35 21.45
N ALA A 403 -24.11 -25.78 20.72
CA ALA A 403 -25.48 -25.67 21.23
C ALA A 403 -25.57 -26.52 22.50
N ALA A 404 -26.05 -25.92 23.59
CA ALA A 404 -26.30 -26.60 24.86
C ALA A 404 -27.35 -27.70 24.69
#